data_AF-A0A7C1THB4-F1
#
_entry.id   AF-A0A7C1THB4-F1
#
_cell.length_a   1.000
_cell.length_b   1.000
_cell.length_c   1.000
_cell.angle_alpha   90.00
_cell.angle_beta   90.00
_cell.angle_gamma   90.00
#
_symmetry.space_group_name_H-M   'P 1'
#
loop_
_entity.id
_entity.type
_entity.pdbx_description
1 polymer ?
#
loop_
_entity_poly.entity_id
_entity_poly.type
_entity_poly.pdbx_seq_one_letter_code
_entity_poly.pdbx_strand_id
1 'polypeptide(L)'
;MAGRSSPVKARWTASSTPGWSGMGAEGTPPGVMSGATPRRNRVLAGCALLLLLALGWTPLSRAEEGVLVEDPRIEEVDDVVMLSARIRYQLSDEVLEALNSGVPLFFVVDIEVVKVRRWWPDATVAALQQRYLLLYHALSEKYVVHNLNSGVQGNYGSLTTALWSMGRVERLPVIDRGLLSAGSNYLVRLRAALDLDALPAPIQPLAHLSADWRLESPWYELSLAP
;
A
#
# COMPACT_ATOMS: atom_id res chain seq x y z
N MET A 1 -45.28 68.84 0.76
CA MET A 1 -45.17 69.00 2.23
C MET A 1 -44.52 67.76 2.82
N ALA A 2 -43.82 67.95 3.92
CA ALA A 2 -42.77 67.12 4.49
C ALA A 2 -43.17 65.73 4.99
N GLY A 3 -42.17 64.84 5.12
CA GLY A 3 -41.85 64.33 6.46
C GLY A 3 -41.58 62.83 6.62
N ARG A 4 -40.30 62.51 6.88
CA ARG A 4 -39.77 61.55 7.89
C ARG A 4 -40.04 60.04 7.67
N SER A 5 -39.20 59.09 8.06
CA SER A 5 -37.89 59.04 8.74
C SER A 5 -37.41 57.58 8.85
N SER A 6 -36.12 57.33 8.60
CA SER A 6 -35.19 56.36 9.25
C SER A 6 -35.52 54.83 9.17
N PRO A 7 -34.60 53.86 9.47
CA PRO A 7 -33.34 53.98 10.23
C PRO A 7 -32.11 53.09 9.84
N VAL A 8 -30.96 53.47 10.45
CA VAL A 8 -29.93 52.65 11.13
C VAL A 8 -28.95 51.75 10.34
N LYS A 9 -27.66 52.14 10.42
CA LYS A 9 -26.48 51.26 10.46
C LYS A 9 -25.58 51.72 11.60
N ALA A 10 -25.23 50.80 12.51
CA ALA A 10 -24.23 51.01 13.55
C ALA A 10 -22.99 50.16 13.23
N ARG A 11 -21.82 50.80 13.19
CA ARG A 11 -20.49 50.17 13.11
C ARG A 11 -19.68 50.77 14.26
N TRP A 12 -19.17 49.91 15.13
CA TRP A 12 -18.29 50.27 16.23
C TRP A 12 -16.83 50.13 15.81
N THR A 13 -16.00 51.12 16.11
CA THR A 13 -14.55 51.02 16.11
C THR A 13 -13.98 51.70 17.35
N ALA A 14 -13.24 50.89 18.10
CA ALA A 14 -11.94 51.15 18.72
C ALA A 14 -11.65 52.48 19.46
N SER A 15 -11.23 52.27 20.71
CA SER A 15 -9.93 52.66 21.28
C SER A 15 -9.77 53.97 22.07
N SER A 16 -9.07 53.76 23.20
CA SER A 16 -8.07 54.60 23.87
C SER A 16 -8.53 55.72 24.79
N THR A 17 -8.31 55.46 26.07
CA THR A 17 -8.07 56.42 27.17
C THR A 17 -6.56 56.63 27.37
N PRO A 18 -6.14 57.77 27.93
CA PRO A 18 -5.02 57.79 28.86
C PRO A 18 -5.41 58.37 30.23
N GLY A 19 -4.72 57.86 31.26
CA GLY A 19 -5.03 58.02 32.67
C GLY A 19 -4.42 59.22 33.39
N TRP A 20 -4.90 59.32 34.63
CA TRP A 20 -4.87 60.40 35.62
C TRP A 20 -3.52 60.56 36.35
N SER A 21 -3.27 61.78 36.85
CA SER A 21 -2.19 62.13 37.79
C SER A 21 -2.80 62.59 39.13
N GLY A 22 -2.37 62.04 40.27
CA GLY A 22 -2.85 62.47 41.58
C GLY A 22 -2.20 61.78 42.78
N MET A 23 -1.60 62.59 43.64
CA MET A 23 -0.86 62.31 44.87
C MET A 23 -1.72 61.79 46.04
N GLY A 24 -1.07 61.14 47.04
CA GLY A 24 -1.30 61.49 48.45
C GLY A 24 -1.55 60.36 49.47
N ALA A 25 -0.55 60.19 50.36
CA ALA A 25 -0.64 59.99 51.82
C ALA A 25 -0.91 58.61 52.49
N GLU A 26 0.13 58.20 53.25
CA GLU A 26 0.19 57.74 54.66
C GLU A 26 -0.43 56.40 55.16
N GLY A 27 0.41 55.64 55.89
CA GLY A 27 -0.01 54.83 57.06
C GLY A 27 0.40 53.34 57.09
N THR A 28 1.47 53.00 57.83
CA THR A 28 1.85 51.62 58.29
C THR A 28 1.45 51.46 59.78
N PRO A 29 1.53 50.30 60.50
CA PRO A 29 1.79 48.86 60.20
C PRO A 29 0.78 47.93 61.01
N PRO A 30 1.06 46.68 61.48
CA PRO A 30 2.03 45.62 61.12
C PRO A 30 1.41 44.20 60.92
N GLY A 31 2.21 43.30 60.31
CA GLY A 31 2.29 41.90 60.76
C GLY A 31 1.53 40.81 59.98
N VAL A 32 2.24 39.68 59.84
CA VAL A 32 1.77 38.31 59.56
C VAL A 32 1.80 37.84 58.09
N MET A 33 2.98 37.27 57.76
CA MET A 33 3.20 35.94 57.16
C MET A 33 2.32 35.45 55.98
N SER A 34 3.02 35.28 54.85
CA SER A 34 3.01 34.08 53.99
C SER A 34 1.67 33.66 53.34
N GLY A 35 1.40 34.24 52.17
CA GLY A 35 0.53 33.65 51.15
C GLY A 35 1.35 33.41 49.88
N ALA A 36 1.58 32.14 49.55
CA ALA A 36 2.30 31.71 48.36
C ALA A 36 1.61 32.22 47.08
N THR A 37 2.41 32.71 46.12
CA THR A 37 1.95 33.02 44.77
C THR A 37 1.62 31.73 44.01
N PRO A 38 0.49 31.62 43.29
CA PRO A 38 0.27 30.50 42.38
C PRO A 38 1.03 30.80 41.08
N ARG A 39 2.35 30.59 41.11
CA ARG A 39 3.22 30.68 39.93
C ARG A 39 3.47 29.29 39.36
N ARG A 40 2.42 28.55 39.00
CA ARG A 40 2.57 27.21 38.40
C ARG A 40 1.28 26.78 37.70
N ASN A 41 1.23 26.96 36.37
CA ASN A 41 0.39 26.12 35.48
C ASN A 41 0.58 26.40 33.98
N ARG A 42 1.42 27.37 33.58
CA ARG A 42 1.71 27.59 32.14
C ARG A 42 2.55 26.48 31.49
N VAL A 43 3.30 25.70 32.27
CA VAL A 43 4.15 24.62 31.75
C VAL A 43 3.33 23.35 31.43
N LEU A 44 2.29 23.04 32.22
CA LEU A 44 1.46 21.85 32.01
C LEU A 44 0.56 21.97 30.77
N ALA A 45 0.09 23.18 30.45
CA ALA A 45 -0.71 23.43 29.24
C ALA A 45 0.10 23.28 27.94
N GLY A 46 1.41 23.61 27.97
CA GLY A 46 2.30 23.45 26.82
C GLY A 46 2.61 21.99 26.49
N CYS A 47 2.78 21.14 27.52
CA CYS A 47 3.02 19.71 27.34
C CYS A 47 1.78 18.96 26.79
N ALA A 48 0.57 19.36 27.19
CA ALA A 48 -0.67 18.76 26.67
C ALA A 48 -0.90 19.06 25.18
N LEU A 49 -0.52 20.26 24.72
CA LEU A 49 -0.66 20.66 23.32
C LEU A 49 0.38 19.96 22.41
N LEU A 50 1.60 19.73 22.92
CA LEU A 50 2.64 18.95 22.22
C LEU A 50 2.26 17.47 22.10
N LEU A 51 1.60 16.89 23.10
CA LEU A 51 1.08 15.53 23.04
C LEU A 51 -0.06 15.40 22.02
N LEU A 52 -0.97 16.39 21.93
CA LEU A 52 -2.05 16.41 20.92
C LEU A 52 -1.52 16.62 19.49
N LEU A 53 -0.45 17.41 19.31
CA LEU A 53 0.23 17.57 18.02
C LEU A 53 1.00 16.31 17.60
N ALA A 54 1.57 15.56 18.55
CA ALA A 54 2.21 14.27 18.30
C ALA A 54 1.21 13.14 17.97
N LEU A 55 -0.02 13.20 18.51
CA LEU A 55 -1.10 12.25 18.20
C LEU A 55 -1.74 12.47 16.82
N GLY A 56 -1.55 13.64 16.20
CA GLY A 56 -2.07 13.94 14.85
C GLY A 56 -1.22 13.38 13.70
N TRP A 57 -0.07 12.76 14.01
CA TRP A 57 0.88 12.23 13.03
C TRP A 57 0.90 10.70 13.07
N THR A 58 -0.25 10.06 13.25
CA THR A 58 -0.34 8.63 12.92
C THR A 58 -0.27 8.56 11.39
N PRO A 59 0.80 8.01 10.79
CA PRO A 59 0.75 7.73 9.36
C PRO A 59 -0.48 6.85 9.14
N LEU A 60 -1.40 7.32 8.27
CA LEU A 60 -2.46 6.45 7.80
C LEU A 60 -1.75 5.27 7.17
N SER A 61 -1.91 4.08 7.77
CA SER A 61 -1.40 2.85 7.21
C SER A 61 -2.10 2.63 5.88
N ARG A 62 -1.52 3.16 4.79
CA ARG A 62 -1.90 2.82 3.43
C ARG A 62 -1.62 1.33 3.35
N ALA A 63 -2.65 0.55 2.99
CA ALA A 63 -2.43 -0.85 2.68
C ALA A 63 -1.26 -0.89 1.68
N GLU A 64 -0.28 -1.77 1.91
CA GLU A 64 0.87 -1.88 1.01
C GLU A 64 0.36 -2.27 -0.38
N GLU A 65 0.18 -1.26 -1.24
CA GLU A 65 -0.10 -1.43 -2.66
C GLU A 65 1.02 -2.25 -3.26
N GLY A 66 0.66 -3.25 -4.08
CA GLY A 66 1.63 -4.16 -4.65
C GLY A 66 1.19 -5.61 -4.62
N VAL A 67 2.16 -6.50 -4.72
CA VAL A 67 1.95 -7.93 -4.88
C VAL A 67 2.69 -8.66 -3.77
N LEU A 68 1.95 -9.47 -3.02
CA LEU A 68 2.48 -10.26 -1.90
C LEU A 68 2.34 -11.75 -2.21
N VAL A 69 3.39 -12.52 -1.95
CA VAL A 69 3.33 -13.98 -1.99
C VAL A 69 3.22 -14.50 -0.55
N GLU A 70 2.20 -15.32 -0.31
CA GLU A 70 1.82 -15.89 0.96
C GLU A 70 1.94 -17.42 0.92
N ASP A 71 2.46 -17.98 2.00
CA ASP A 71 2.62 -19.41 2.24
C ASP A 71 3.19 -20.22 1.05
N PRO A 72 4.30 -19.78 0.44
CA PRO A 72 4.94 -20.53 -0.63
C PRO A 72 5.48 -21.86 -0.06
N ARG A 73 5.10 -22.97 -0.68
CA ARG A 73 5.50 -24.32 -0.26
C ARG A 73 5.84 -25.18 -1.46
N ILE A 74 6.81 -26.05 -1.27
CA ILE A 74 7.18 -27.10 -2.20
C ILE A 74 6.86 -28.45 -1.57
N GLU A 75 6.35 -29.36 -2.39
CA GLU A 75 6.10 -30.74 -2.02
C GLU A 75 6.54 -31.66 -3.15
N GLU A 76 7.06 -32.83 -2.82
CA GLU A 76 7.42 -33.84 -3.82
C GLU A 76 6.30 -34.87 -3.88
N VAL A 77 5.74 -35.09 -5.07
CA VAL A 77 4.66 -36.03 -5.34
C VAL A 77 5.00 -36.77 -6.62
N ASP A 78 5.04 -38.11 -6.57
CA ASP A 78 5.32 -38.97 -7.72
C ASP A 78 6.59 -38.58 -8.51
N ASP A 79 7.72 -38.37 -7.80
CA ASP A 79 9.01 -37.92 -8.35
C ASP A 79 8.96 -36.53 -9.05
N VAL A 80 7.93 -35.72 -8.78
CA VAL A 80 7.81 -34.35 -9.30
C VAL A 80 7.74 -33.35 -8.16
N VAL A 81 8.54 -32.28 -8.26
CA VAL A 81 8.47 -31.16 -7.32
C VAL A 81 7.32 -30.24 -7.72
N MET A 82 6.36 -30.11 -6.82
CA MET A 82 5.17 -29.28 -6.96
C MET A 82 5.29 -28.00 -6.13
N LEU A 83 4.88 -26.86 -6.69
CA LEU A 83 4.80 -25.58 -6.00
C LEU A 83 3.35 -25.22 -5.71
N SER A 84 3.09 -24.77 -4.49
CA SER A 84 1.85 -24.12 -4.13
C SER A 84 2.13 -22.80 -3.42
N ALA A 85 1.35 -21.77 -3.73
CA ALA A 85 1.46 -20.45 -3.12
C ALA A 85 0.14 -19.69 -3.25
N ARG A 86 -0.06 -18.69 -2.40
CA ARG A 86 -1.14 -17.72 -2.54
C ARG A 86 -0.54 -16.37 -2.89
N ILE A 87 -0.93 -15.79 -4.01
CA ILE A 87 -0.52 -14.44 -4.40
C ILE A 87 -1.68 -13.49 -4.09
N ARG A 88 -1.40 -12.42 -3.35
CA ARG A 88 -2.34 -11.36 -3.05
C ARG A 88 -1.97 -10.13 -3.86
N TYR A 89 -2.87 -9.73 -4.75
CA TYR A 89 -2.74 -8.53 -5.55
C TYR A 89 -3.50 -7.38 -4.91
N GLN A 90 -2.83 -6.25 -4.71
CA GLN A 90 -3.43 -4.98 -4.32
C GLN A 90 -3.13 -3.98 -5.43
N LEU A 91 -4.15 -3.69 -6.24
CA LEU A 91 -4.02 -2.72 -7.33
C LEU A 91 -3.96 -1.31 -6.75
N SER A 92 -3.10 -0.48 -7.32
CA SER A 92 -3.10 0.97 -7.07
C SER A 92 -4.34 1.62 -7.69
N ASP A 93 -4.63 2.86 -7.27
CA ASP A 93 -5.77 3.62 -7.81
C ASP A 93 -5.66 3.82 -9.33
N GLU A 94 -4.46 4.09 -9.86
CA GLU A 94 -4.23 4.30 -11.30
C GLU A 94 -4.50 3.01 -12.11
N VAL A 95 -4.00 1.86 -11.62
CA VAL A 95 -4.21 0.56 -12.27
C VAL A 95 -5.69 0.14 -12.18
N LEU A 96 -6.34 0.43 -11.06
CA LEU A 96 -7.77 0.17 -10.86
C LEU A 96 -8.64 1.02 -11.80
N GLU A 97 -8.34 2.30 -11.95
CA GLU A 97 -9.05 3.20 -12.87
C GLU A 97 -8.90 2.75 -14.33
N ALA A 98 -7.69 2.35 -14.73
CA ALA A 98 -7.45 1.77 -16.05
C ALA A 98 -8.26 0.49 -16.28
N LEU A 99 -8.26 -0.43 -15.31
CA LEU A 99 -9.05 -1.66 -15.38
C LEU A 99 -10.54 -1.36 -15.56
N ASN A 100 -11.10 -0.45 -14.76
CA ASN A 100 -12.50 -0.06 -14.82
C ASN A 100 -12.86 0.65 -16.15
N SER A 101 -11.87 1.29 -16.79
CA SER A 101 -11.98 1.86 -18.13
C SER A 101 -11.89 0.82 -19.25
N GLY A 102 -11.76 -0.47 -18.92
CA GLY A 102 -11.70 -1.57 -19.88
C GLY A 102 -10.29 -1.85 -20.40
N VAL A 103 -9.24 -1.30 -19.76
CA VAL A 103 -7.86 -1.64 -20.10
C VAL A 103 -7.57 -3.07 -19.64
N PRO A 104 -7.12 -3.97 -20.54
CA PRO A 104 -6.71 -5.31 -20.14
C PRO A 104 -5.41 -5.25 -19.34
N LEU A 105 -5.38 -5.92 -18.19
CA LEU A 105 -4.19 -6.07 -17.35
C LEU A 105 -3.64 -7.48 -17.47
N PHE A 106 -2.35 -7.59 -17.75
CA PHE A 106 -1.67 -8.87 -17.84
C PHE A 106 -0.77 -9.03 -16.61
N PHE A 107 -0.95 -10.15 -15.90
CA PHE A 107 -0.10 -10.52 -14.77
C PHE A 107 0.74 -11.73 -15.15
N VAL A 108 1.99 -11.74 -14.70
CA VAL A 108 2.93 -12.83 -14.90
C VAL A 108 3.40 -13.31 -13.55
N VAL A 109 3.42 -14.63 -13.37
CA VAL A 109 4.05 -15.32 -12.26
C VAL A 109 5.26 -16.06 -12.81
N ASP A 110 6.45 -15.59 -12.46
CA ASP A 110 7.72 -16.21 -12.82
C ASP A 110 8.10 -17.24 -11.76
N ILE A 111 8.43 -18.45 -12.20
CA ILE A 111 8.98 -19.51 -11.36
C ILE A 111 10.30 -19.99 -11.95
N GLU A 112 11.35 -20.01 -11.15
CA GLU A 112 12.67 -20.51 -11.56
C GLU A 112 13.17 -21.57 -10.59
N VAL A 113 13.84 -22.59 -11.11
CA VAL A 113 14.65 -23.51 -10.32
C VAL A 113 16.10 -23.22 -10.63
N VAL A 114 16.85 -22.76 -9.64
CA VAL A 114 18.27 -22.42 -9.79
C VAL A 114 19.14 -23.37 -8.98
N LYS A 115 20.21 -23.85 -9.59
CA LYS A 115 21.26 -24.62 -8.91
C LYS A 115 22.26 -23.65 -8.30
N VAL A 116 22.36 -23.67 -6.97
CA VAL A 116 23.28 -22.79 -6.23
C VAL A 116 24.72 -23.29 -6.39
N ARG A 117 25.63 -22.41 -6.81
CA ARG A 117 27.04 -22.75 -7.03
C ARG A 117 27.95 -21.81 -6.23
N ARG A 118 28.98 -22.37 -5.57
CA ARG A 118 29.82 -21.61 -4.63
C ARG A 118 30.78 -20.62 -5.30
N TRP A 119 31.32 -20.94 -6.47
CA TRP A 119 32.36 -20.14 -7.15
C TRP A 119 31.96 -19.72 -8.58
N TRP A 120 30.70 -19.97 -8.96
CA TRP A 120 30.16 -19.68 -10.29
C TRP A 120 28.77 -19.07 -10.12
N PRO A 121 28.29 -18.27 -11.10
CA PRO A 121 26.90 -17.85 -11.11
C PRO A 121 25.94 -19.05 -11.00
N ASP A 122 24.85 -18.83 -10.30
CA ASP A 122 23.77 -19.82 -10.20
C ASP A 122 23.27 -20.17 -11.61
N ALA A 123 22.94 -21.43 -11.81
CA ALA A 123 22.46 -21.91 -13.10
C ALA A 123 20.97 -22.22 -13.04
N THR A 124 20.18 -21.54 -13.85
CA THR A 124 18.76 -21.86 -14.02
C THR A 124 18.62 -23.22 -14.70
N VAL A 125 17.94 -24.14 -14.03
CA VAL A 125 17.71 -25.53 -14.47
C VAL A 125 16.31 -25.68 -15.06
N ALA A 126 15.34 -24.93 -14.54
CA ALA A 126 14.00 -24.83 -15.10
C ALA A 126 13.47 -23.40 -14.92
N ALA A 127 12.64 -22.96 -15.87
CA ALA A 127 11.92 -21.69 -15.80
C ALA A 127 10.50 -21.92 -16.33
N LEU A 128 9.50 -21.41 -15.59
CA LEU A 128 8.10 -21.51 -15.93
C LEU A 128 7.46 -20.14 -15.73
N GLN A 129 6.47 -19.82 -16.57
CA GLN A 129 5.69 -18.59 -16.43
C GLN A 129 4.21 -18.91 -16.48
N GLN A 130 3.45 -18.41 -15.51
CA GLN A 130 1.99 -18.39 -15.57
C GLN A 130 1.52 -16.98 -15.92
N ARG A 131 0.75 -16.84 -17.00
CA ARG A 131 0.25 -15.56 -17.49
C ARG A 131 -1.26 -15.50 -17.34
N TYR A 132 -1.75 -14.39 -16.80
CA TYR A 132 -3.16 -14.15 -16.57
C TYR A 132 -3.57 -12.83 -17.20
N LEU A 133 -4.74 -12.83 -17.84
CA LEU A 133 -5.44 -11.61 -18.22
C LEU A 133 -6.52 -11.33 -17.19
N LEU A 134 -6.59 -10.08 -16.73
CA LEU A 134 -7.69 -9.51 -15.97
C LEU A 134 -8.31 -8.37 -16.78
N LEU A 135 -9.62 -8.41 -16.99
CA LEU A 135 -10.35 -7.40 -17.75
C LEU A 135 -11.70 -7.11 -17.09
N TYR A 136 -12.11 -5.84 -17.07
CA TYR A 136 -13.49 -5.48 -16.74
C TYR A 136 -14.35 -5.37 -18.01
N HIS A 137 -15.43 -6.15 -18.07
CA HIS A 137 -16.38 -6.13 -19.16
C HIS A 137 -17.60 -5.30 -18.79
N ALA A 138 -17.61 -4.03 -19.22
CA ALA A 138 -18.58 -3.02 -18.80
C ALA A 138 -20.05 -3.38 -19.10
N LEU A 139 -20.34 -3.99 -20.25
CA LEU A 139 -21.71 -4.35 -20.64
C LEU A 139 -22.33 -5.40 -19.70
N SER A 140 -21.53 -6.32 -19.17
CA SER A 140 -22.00 -7.37 -18.26
C SER A 140 -21.69 -7.07 -16.80
N GLU A 141 -20.97 -5.98 -16.53
CA GLU A 141 -20.45 -5.60 -15.22
C GLU A 141 -19.74 -6.79 -14.52
N LYS A 142 -18.85 -7.46 -15.26
CA LYS A 142 -18.08 -8.61 -14.76
C LYS A 142 -16.59 -8.39 -14.93
N TYR A 143 -15.83 -8.93 -13.99
CA TYR A 143 -14.40 -9.12 -14.12
C TYR A 143 -14.13 -10.48 -14.76
N VAL A 144 -13.40 -10.47 -15.87
CA VAL A 144 -12.98 -11.67 -16.59
C VAL A 144 -11.54 -11.96 -16.20
N VAL A 145 -11.27 -13.20 -15.76
CA VAL A 145 -9.91 -13.71 -15.58
C VAL A 145 -9.68 -14.83 -16.56
N HIS A 146 -8.60 -14.77 -17.31
CA HIS A 146 -8.21 -15.81 -18.26
C HIS A 146 -6.77 -16.25 -17.96
N ASN A 147 -6.59 -17.51 -17.59
CA ASN A 147 -5.27 -18.12 -17.49
C ASN A 147 -4.82 -18.51 -18.90
N LEU A 148 -3.82 -17.80 -19.43
CA LEU A 148 -3.38 -17.94 -20.82
C LEU A 148 -2.60 -19.23 -21.08
N ASN A 149 -2.10 -19.89 -20.03
CA ASN A 149 -1.39 -21.17 -20.14
C ASN A 149 -2.35 -22.35 -20.29
N SER A 150 -3.47 -22.33 -19.57
CA SER A 150 -4.47 -23.41 -19.55
C SER A 150 -5.68 -23.15 -20.44
N GLY A 151 -5.90 -21.90 -20.86
CA GLY A 151 -7.11 -21.48 -21.58
C GLY A 151 -8.35 -21.35 -20.69
N VAL A 152 -8.22 -21.57 -19.38
CA VAL A 152 -9.36 -21.50 -18.46
C VAL A 152 -9.74 -20.04 -18.24
N GLN A 153 -11.02 -19.75 -18.45
CA GLN A 153 -11.62 -18.43 -18.23
C GLN A 153 -12.69 -18.50 -17.13
N GLY A 154 -12.70 -17.52 -16.24
CA GLY A 154 -13.72 -17.32 -15.22
C GLY A 154 -14.28 -15.90 -15.26
N ASN A 155 -15.56 -15.75 -14.93
CA ASN A 155 -16.25 -14.47 -14.83
C ASN A 155 -16.68 -14.24 -13.37
N TYR A 156 -16.39 -13.08 -12.83
CA TYR A 156 -16.57 -12.75 -11.41
C TYR A 156 -17.38 -11.47 -11.25
N GLY A 157 -18.26 -11.44 -10.25
CA GLY A 157 -19.05 -10.25 -9.92
C GLY A 157 -18.30 -9.21 -9.06
N SER A 158 -17.09 -9.53 -8.60
CA SER A 158 -16.27 -8.66 -7.76
C SER A 158 -14.80 -8.79 -8.13
N LEU A 159 -14.09 -7.66 -8.13
CA LEU A 159 -12.65 -7.60 -8.35
C LEU A 159 -11.90 -8.45 -7.32
N THR A 160 -12.31 -8.41 -6.05
CA THR A 160 -11.66 -9.19 -4.98
C THR A 160 -11.71 -10.68 -5.28
N THR A 161 -12.85 -11.20 -5.76
CA THR A 161 -12.99 -12.61 -6.11
C THR A 161 -12.18 -12.97 -7.36
N ALA A 162 -12.11 -12.07 -8.35
CA ALA A 162 -11.28 -12.24 -9.54
C ALA A 162 -9.79 -12.35 -9.18
N LEU A 163 -9.28 -11.38 -8.40
CA LEU A 163 -7.89 -11.36 -7.92
C LEU A 163 -7.58 -12.58 -7.04
N TRP A 164 -8.49 -12.98 -6.16
CA TRP A 164 -8.31 -14.17 -5.32
C TRP A 164 -8.22 -15.45 -6.14
N SER A 165 -9.02 -15.58 -7.21
CA SER A 165 -8.93 -16.72 -8.13
C SER A 165 -7.63 -16.73 -8.91
N MET A 166 -7.20 -15.56 -9.41
CA MET A 166 -5.96 -15.41 -10.18
C MET A 166 -4.73 -15.74 -9.34
N GLY A 167 -4.74 -15.35 -8.05
CA GLY A 167 -3.63 -15.56 -7.13
C GLY A 167 -3.50 -16.97 -6.56
N ARG A 168 -4.24 -17.96 -7.05
CA ARG A 168 -4.13 -19.34 -6.57
C ARG A 168 -3.11 -20.10 -7.42
N VAL A 169 -1.93 -20.37 -6.87
CA VAL A 169 -0.97 -21.33 -7.42
C VAL A 169 -1.08 -22.62 -6.60
N GLU A 170 -1.55 -23.70 -7.21
CA GLU A 170 -1.77 -24.96 -6.49
C GLU A 170 -1.22 -26.14 -7.27
N ARG A 171 -0.37 -26.93 -6.61
CA ARG A 171 0.25 -28.14 -7.16
C ARG A 171 0.77 -27.94 -8.58
N LEU A 172 1.46 -26.82 -8.81
CA LEU A 172 2.08 -26.53 -10.10
C LEU A 172 3.36 -27.39 -10.23
N PRO A 173 3.46 -28.30 -11.22
CA PRO A 173 4.68 -29.05 -11.44
C PRO A 173 5.79 -28.10 -11.89
N VAL A 174 6.91 -28.09 -11.17
CA VAL A 174 8.04 -27.19 -11.42
C VAL A 174 9.19 -27.93 -12.10
N ILE A 175 9.57 -29.10 -11.58
CA ILE A 175 10.68 -29.88 -12.10
C ILE A 175 10.59 -31.35 -11.67
N ASP A 176 10.99 -32.27 -12.55
CA ASP A 176 11.14 -33.68 -12.21
C ASP A 176 12.35 -33.89 -11.29
N ARG A 177 12.18 -34.70 -10.25
CA ARG A 177 13.22 -35.02 -9.26
C ARG A 177 14.48 -35.60 -9.90
N GLY A 178 14.33 -36.36 -10.98
CA GLY A 178 15.43 -36.97 -11.74
C GLY A 178 16.33 -35.97 -12.47
N LEU A 179 15.89 -34.73 -12.67
CA LEU A 179 16.71 -33.66 -13.24
C LEU A 179 17.59 -32.96 -12.18
N LEU A 180 17.38 -33.25 -10.91
CA LEU A 180 18.14 -32.69 -9.79
C LEU A 180 19.30 -33.62 -9.40
N SER A 181 20.50 -33.07 -9.33
CA SER A 181 21.69 -33.81 -8.91
C SER A 181 21.71 -34.00 -7.40
N ALA A 182 21.92 -35.23 -6.93
CA ALA A 182 22.11 -35.53 -5.52
C ALA A 182 23.27 -34.71 -4.92
N GLY A 183 23.11 -34.23 -3.68
CA GLY A 183 24.11 -33.45 -2.96
C GLY A 183 24.34 -32.02 -3.49
N SER A 184 23.51 -31.56 -4.45
CA SER A 184 23.49 -30.16 -4.89
C SER A 184 22.34 -29.41 -4.21
N ASN A 185 22.55 -28.12 -3.91
CA ASN A 185 21.50 -27.26 -3.38
C ASN A 185 20.78 -26.53 -4.52
N TYR A 186 19.46 -26.49 -4.46
CA TYR A 186 18.62 -25.76 -5.39
C TYR A 186 17.76 -24.74 -4.65
N LEU A 187 17.40 -23.67 -5.35
CA LEU A 187 16.38 -22.72 -4.90
C LEU A 187 15.25 -22.72 -5.92
N VAL A 188 14.01 -22.80 -5.43
CA VAL A 188 12.83 -22.46 -6.20
C VAL A 188 12.52 -21.00 -5.93
N ARG A 189 12.56 -20.17 -6.97
CA ARG A 189 12.25 -18.75 -6.91
C ARG A 189 10.86 -18.50 -7.48
N LEU A 190 10.09 -17.65 -6.82
CA LEU A 190 8.73 -17.26 -7.23
C LEU A 190 8.59 -15.74 -7.14
N ARG A 191 8.06 -15.13 -8.19
CA ARG A 191 7.68 -13.71 -8.21
C ARG A 191 6.42 -13.51 -9.03
N ALA A 192 5.60 -12.54 -8.66
CA ALA A 192 4.46 -12.12 -9.46
C ALA A 192 4.52 -10.63 -9.76
N ALA A 193 4.15 -10.25 -10.97
CA ALA A 193 4.20 -8.86 -11.43
C ALA A 193 3.10 -8.54 -12.45
N LEU A 194 2.78 -7.26 -12.59
CA LEU A 194 2.05 -6.70 -13.72
C LEU A 194 3.01 -6.54 -14.92
N ASP A 195 2.61 -7.05 -16.07
CA ASP A 195 3.37 -6.98 -17.33
C ASP A 195 3.11 -5.62 -18.01
N LEU A 196 4.01 -4.66 -17.74
CA LEU A 196 3.91 -3.31 -18.26
C LEU A 196 4.06 -3.26 -19.79
N ASP A 197 4.80 -4.19 -20.37
CA ASP A 197 5.05 -4.25 -21.82
C ASP A 197 3.85 -4.84 -22.58
N ALA A 198 2.93 -5.50 -21.87
CA ALA A 198 1.66 -5.99 -22.42
C ALA A 198 0.52 -4.96 -22.34
N LEU A 199 0.74 -3.79 -21.72
CA LEU A 199 -0.25 -2.72 -21.68
C LEU A 199 -0.48 -2.13 -23.08
N PRO A 200 -1.65 -1.53 -23.36
CA PRO A 200 -1.86 -0.80 -24.61
C PRO A 200 -0.82 0.29 -24.84
N ALA A 201 -0.38 0.46 -26.09
CA ALA A 201 0.71 1.36 -26.47
C ALA A 201 0.61 2.81 -25.91
N PRO A 202 -0.57 3.44 -25.79
CA PRO A 202 -0.67 4.78 -25.18
C PRO A 202 -0.27 4.84 -23.70
N ILE A 203 -0.41 3.73 -22.96
CA ILE A 203 -0.20 3.66 -21.51
C ILE A 203 1.25 3.25 -21.18
N GLN A 204 1.88 2.39 -21.99
CA GLN A 204 3.21 1.82 -21.70
C GLN A 204 4.25 2.87 -21.26
N PRO A 205 4.45 4.02 -21.94
CA PRO A 205 5.49 4.97 -21.55
C PRO A 205 5.24 5.59 -20.17
N LEU A 206 3.97 5.83 -19.82
CA LEU A 206 3.57 6.39 -18.53
C LEU A 206 3.72 5.35 -17.42
N ALA A 207 3.35 4.10 -17.70
CA ALA A 207 3.42 3.01 -16.75
C ALA A 207 4.86 2.71 -16.29
N HIS A 208 5.85 2.85 -17.18
CA HIS A 208 7.27 2.71 -16.82
C HIS A 208 7.80 3.84 -15.92
N LEU A 209 7.16 5.02 -15.93
CA LEU A 209 7.56 6.18 -15.15
C LEU A 209 6.84 6.27 -13.80
N SER A 210 5.59 5.79 -13.72
CA SER A 210 4.75 5.84 -12.52
C SER A 210 5.06 4.68 -11.56
N ALA A 211 5.11 4.96 -10.26
CA ALA A 211 5.24 3.94 -9.23
C ALA A 211 3.95 3.12 -9.06
N ASP A 212 2.80 3.72 -9.36
CA ASP A 212 1.49 3.11 -9.17
C ASP A 212 1.28 1.92 -10.12
N TRP A 213 1.95 1.91 -11.27
CA TRP A 213 1.95 0.79 -12.21
C TRP A 213 2.93 -0.33 -11.83
N ARG A 214 3.92 -0.08 -10.96
CA ARG A 214 4.91 -1.08 -10.55
C ARG A 214 4.35 -2.02 -9.48
N LEU A 215 3.40 -2.85 -9.90
CA LEU A 215 2.84 -3.92 -9.09
C LEU A 215 3.69 -5.18 -9.27
N GLU A 216 4.73 -5.32 -8.44
CA GLU A 216 5.58 -6.51 -8.41
C GLU A 216 5.85 -6.97 -6.98
N SER A 217 6.03 -8.28 -6.81
CA SER A 217 6.51 -8.84 -5.55
C SER A 217 8.04 -8.90 -5.56
N PRO A 218 8.71 -8.96 -4.40
CA PRO A 218 10.08 -9.45 -4.35
C PRO A 218 10.13 -10.92 -4.81
N TRP A 219 11.34 -11.41 -5.08
CA TRP A 219 11.58 -12.83 -5.26
C TRP A 219 11.47 -13.55 -3.93
N TYR A 220 10.62 -14.58 -3.88
CA TYR A 220 10.54 -15.52 -2.78
C TYR A 220 11.37 -16.76 -3.12
N GLU A 221 12.24 -17.17 -2.20
CA GLU A 221 13.12 -18.31 -2.40
C GLU A 221 12.79 -19.44 -1.44
N LEU A 222 12.65 -20.65 -1.97
CA LEU A 222 12.45 -21.88 -1.21
C LEU A 222 13.65 -22.80 -1.45
N SER A 223 14.26 -23.28 -0.37
CA SER A 223 15.35 -24.25 -0.49
C SER A 223 14.82 -25.62 -0.90
N LEU A 224 15.35 -26.16 -1.99
CA LEU A 224 15.06 -27.49 -2.50
C LEU A 224 16.33 -28.35 -2.36
N ALA A 225 16.30 -29.26 -1.39
CA ALA A 225 17.36 -30.24 -1.17
C ALA A 225 16.87 -31.59 -1.73
N PRO A 226 17.41 -32.05 -2.86
CA PRO A 226 17.13 -33.37 -3.40
C PRO A 226 17.58 -34.48 -2.45
#